data_AF-A0A353TG69-F1
#
_entry.id   AF-A0A353TG69-F1
#
_cell.length_a   1.000
_cell.length_b   1.000
_cell.length_c   1.000
_cell.angle_alpha   90.00
_cell.angle_beta   90.00
_cell.angle_gamma   90.00
#
_symmetry.space_group_name_H-M   'P 1'
#
loop_
_entity.id
_entity.type
_entity.pdbx_description
1 polymer ?
#
loop_
_entity_poly.entity_id
_entity_poly.type
_entity_poly.pdbx_seq_one_letter_code
_entity_poly.pdbx_strand_id
1 'polypeptide(L)'
;MGTIKQGILGGFSGKVGTVVGGTWKGIHYMRSLPSSVRNPRTPGQVKQRTKFSIMIEFLKPLTPFLRIGFKNYANRQTAFNA
;
A
#
# COMPACT_ATOMS: atom_id res chain seq x y z
N MET A 1 4.85 -7.51 12.83
CA MET A 1 4.04 -8.73 13.11
C MET A 1 2.76 -8.26 13.78
N GLY A 2 1.59 -8.71 13.31
CA GLY A 2 0.31 -8.30 13.90
C GLY A 2 -0.01 -9.16 15.13
N THR A 3 -0.82 -8.65 16.05
CA THR A 3 -1.33 -9.40 17.22
C THR A 3 -2.84 -9.22 17.33
N ILE A 4 -3.56 -10.28 17.69
CA ILE A 4 -5.01 -10.26 17.94
C ILE A 4 -5.21 -10.14 19.44
N LYS A 5 -5.77 -9.01 19.90
CA LYS A 5 -6.00 -8.76 21.33
C LYS A 5 -7.44 -9.05 21.79
N GLN A 6 -8.42 -8.97 20.88
CA GLN A 6 -9.86 -9.05 21.21
C GLN A 6 -10.56 -10.29 20.60
N GLY A 7 -9.81 -11.37 20.32
CA GLY A 7 -10.36 -12.58 19.69
C GLY A 7 -10.72 -12.39 18.21
N ILE A 8 -11.47 -13.33 17.63
CA ILE A 8 -11.72 -13.39 16.17
C ILE A 8 -12.59 -12.24 15.63
N LEU A 9 -13.43 -11.65 16.49
CA LEU A 9 -14.26 -10.48 16.17
C LEU A 9 -13.51 -9.15 16.37
N GLY A 10 -12.32 -9.21 16.98
CA GLY A 10 -11.43 -8.08 17.16
C GLY A 10 -10.64 -7.78 15.89
N GLY A 11 -10.58 -6.51 15.50
CA GLY A 11 -9.72 -6.07 14.40
C GLY A 11 -8.24 -6.29 14.72
N PHE A 12 -7.44 -6.59 13.70
CA PHE A 12 -5.98 -6.62 13.79
C PHE A 12 -5.35 -6.08 12.51
N SER A 13 -4.15 -5.49 12.66
CA SER A 13 -3.37 -4.97 11.54
C SER A 13 -2.06 -5.75 11.43
N GLY A 14 -1.76 -6.21 10.23
CA GLY A 14 -0.58 -7.01 9.93
C GLY A 14 -0.83 -8.51 9.92
N LYS A 15 0.27 -9.27 9.84
CA LYS A 15 0.25 -10.74 9.72
C LYS A 15 0.04 -11.41 11.08
N VAL A 16 -0.95 -12.29 11.17
CA VAL A 16 -1.22 -13.18 12.30
C VAL A 16 -1.44 -14.58 11.74
N GLY A 17 -0.57 -15.54 12.06
CA GLY A 17 -0.64 -16.89 11.49
C GLY A 17 -0.59 -16.89 9.96
N THR A 18 -1.59 -17.51 9.33
CA THR A 18 -1.77 -17.63 7.88
C THR A 18 -2.57 -16.49 7.25
N VAL A 19 -3.01 -15.51 8.03
CA VAL A 19 -3.84 -14.40 7.58
C VAL A 19 -3.17 -13.05 7.80
N VAL A 20 -3.57 -12.07 7.01
CA VAL A 20 -3.13 -10.68 7.11
C VAL A 20 -4.37 -9.80 7.21
N GLY A 21 -4.47 -9.07 8.32
CA GLY A 21 -5.51 -8.07 8.55
C GLY A 21 -5.03 -6.69 8.12
N GLY A 22 -5.93 -5.89 7.56
CA GLY A 22 -5.65 -4.53 7.15
C GLY A 22 -6.91 -3.68 7.05
N THR A 23 -6.70 -2.37 6.92
CA THR A 23 -7.78 -1.41 6.69
C THR A 23 -7.50 -0.69 5.38
N TRP A 24 -8.51 -0.61 4.51
CA TRP A 24 -8.42 0.17 3.30
C TRP A 24 -9.66 1.05 3.14
N LYS A 25 -9.46 2.38 3.04
CA LYS A 25 -10.54 3.38 2.97
C LYS A 25 -11.60 3.21 4.06
N GLY A 26 -11.16 2.85 5.28
CA GLY A 26 -12.06 2.59 6.41
C GLY A 26 -12.72 1.20 6.41
N ILE A 27 -12.52 0.39 5.37
CA ILE A 27 -13.03 -0.99 5.31
C ILE A 27 -11.97 -1.92 5.91
N HIS A 28 -12.32 -2.62 6.97
CA HIS A 28 -11.51 -3.68 7.54
C HIS A 28 -11.63 -4.93 6.68
N TYR A 29 -10.50 -5.52 6.30
CA TYR A 29 -10.46 -6.73 5.50
C TYR A 29 -9.40 -7.69 6.04
N MET A 30 -9.63 -8.97 5.79
CA MET A 30 -8.70 -10.06 6.06
C MET A 30 -8.42 -10.78 4.75
N ARG A 31 -7.16 -11.15 4.53
CA ARG A 31 -6.76 -12.01 3.40
C ARG A 31 -5.86 -13.13 3.88
N SER A 32 -5.88 -14.26 3.18
CA SER A 32 -4.89 -15.31 3.38
C SER A 32 -3.51 -14.83 2.91
N LEU A 33 -2.47 -15.46 3.45
CA LEU A 33 -1.15 -15.37 2.85
C LEU A 33 -1.20 -15.97 1.44
N PRO A 34 -0.46 -15.38 0.49
CA PRO A 34 -0.29 -15.99 -0.82
C PRO A 34 0.45 -17.33 -0.66
N SER A 35 -0.04 -18.37 -1.33
CA SER A 35 0.54 -19.72 -1.30
C SER A 35 1.96 -19.75 -1.84
N SER A 36 2.24 -18.94 -2.87
CA SER A 36 3.58 -18.64 -3.33
C SER A 36 3.64 -17.22 -3.89
N VAL A 37 4.83 -16.60 -3.87
CA VAL A 37 5.05 -15.29 -4.46
C VAL A 37 6.07 -15.43 -5.58
N ARG A 38 5.61 -15.29 -6.83
CA ARG A 38 6.51 -15.29 -7.99
C ARG A 38 7.03 -13.88 -8.23
N ASN A 39 8.28 -13.62 -7.83
CA ASN A 39 8.97 -12.34 -8.03
C ASN A 39 10.32 -12.56 -8.77
N PRO A 40 10.28 -12.90 -10.08
CA PRO A 40 11.46 -13.36 -10.81
C PRO A 40 12.48 -12.25 -11.11
N ARG A 41 12.15 -10.97 -10.86
CA ARG A 41 13.05 -9.82 -11.07
C ARG A 41 13.71 -9.81 -12.45
N THR A 42 12.94 -10.11 -13.49
CA THR A 42 13.47 -10.09 -14.86
C THR A 42 13.99 -8.69 -15.23
N PRO A 43 14.92 -8.54 -16.19
CA PRO A 43 15.45 -7.23 -16.57
C PRO A 43 14.36 -6.20 -16.93
N GLY A 44 13.31 -6.63 -17.64
CA GLY A 44 12.16 -5.78 -17.95
C GLY A 44 11.37 -5.35 -16.70
N GLN A 45 11.19 -6.24 -15.72
CA GLN A 45 10.53 -5.92 -14.46
C GLN A 45 11.36 -4.96 -13.60
N VAL A 46 12.68 -5.16 -13.54
CA VAL A 46 13.59 -4.27 -12.81
C VAL A 46 13.56 -2.88 -13.45
N LYS A 47 13.65 -2.79 -14.79
CA LYS A 47 13.56 -1.51 -15.52
C LYS A 47 12.28 -0.73 -15.16
N GLN A 48 11.12 -1.38 -15.11
CA GLN A 48 9.88 -0.71 -14.72
C GLN A 48 9.87 -0.27 -13.26
N ARG A 49 10.38 -1.09 -12.33
CA ARG A 49 10.53 -0.71 -10.93
C ARG A 49 11.43 0.50 -10.76
N THR A 50 12.58 0.51 -11.44
CA THR A 50 13.53 1.62 -11.40
C THR A 50 12.92 2.91 -11.93
N LYS A 51 12.19 2.86 -13.06
CA LYS A 51 11.45 4.03 -13.57
C LYS A 51 10.50 4.58 -12.53
N PHE A 52 9.70 3.72 -11.90
CA PHE A 52 8.75 4.14 -10.87
C PHE A 52 9.45 4.72 -9.63
N SER A 53 10.55 4.10 -9.17
CA SER A 53 11.35 4.62 -8.06
C SER A 53 11.87 6.03 -8.34
N ILE A 54 12.43 6.26 -9.54
CA ILE A 54 12.94 7.57 -9.93
C ILE A 54 11.83 8.63 -9.93
N MET A 55 10.66 8.31 -10.50
CA MET A 55 9.52 9.25 -10.50
C MET A 55 9.07 9.60 -9.09
N ILE A 56 8.99 8.63 -8.18
CA ILE A 56 8.59 8.87 -6.80
C ILE A 56 9.64 9.68 -6.05
N GLU A 57 10.93 9.40 -6.25
CA GLU A 57 12.03 10.17 -5.64
C GLU A 57 12.02 11.63 -6.10
N PHE A 58 11.74 11.87 -7.38
CA PHE A 58 11.56 13.23 -7.91
C PHE A 58 10.34 13.95 -7.32
N LEU A 59 9.20 13.26 -7.15
CA LEU A 59 7.96 13.85 -6.65
C LEU A 59 7.94 14.03 -5.12
N LYS A 60 8.72 13.24 -4.37
CA LYS A 60 8.81 13.31 -2.90
C LYS A 60 9.01 14.72 -2.34
N PRO A 61 10.01 15.52 -2.78
CA PRO A 61 10.18 16.88 -2.26
C PRO A 61 9.00 17.80 -2.60
N LEU A 62 8.24 17.51 -3.65
CA LEU A 62 7.08 18.29 -4.09
C LEU A 62 5.78 17.89 -3.38
N THR A 63 5.80 16.88 -2.51
CA THR A 63 4.61 16.36 -1.82
C THR A 63 3.74 17.45 -1.16
N PRO A 64 4.29 18.48 -0.49
CA PRO A 64 3.46 19.54 0.10
C PRO A 64 2.66 20.32 -0.96
N PHE A 65 3.29 20.65 -2.08
CA PHE A 65 2.64 21.36 -3.19
C PHE A 65 1.58 20.49 -3.86
N LEU A 66 1.88 19.22 -4.12
CA LEU A 66 0.93 18.28 -4.71
C LEU A 66 -0.30 18.10 -3.82
N ARG A 67 -0.11 18.02 -2.50
CA ARG A 67 -1.22 17.89 -1.55
C ARG A 67 -2.17 19.08 -1.55
N ILE A 68 -1.65 20.29 -1.76
CA ILE A 68 -2.46 21.51 -1.81
C ILE A 68 -3.12 21.63 -3.18
N GLY A 69 -2.34 21.53 -4.27
CA GLY A 69 -2.82 21.74 -5.64
C GLY A 69 -3.83 20.71 -6.10
N PHE A 70 -3.66 19.44 -5.71
CA PHE A 70 -4.53 18.35 -6.14
C PHE A 70 -5.58 17.94 -5.10
N LYS A 71 -5.74 18.70 -4.02
CA LYS A 71 -6.70 18.41 -2.94
C LYS A 71 -8.13 18.20 -3.47
N ASN A 72 -8.58 19.08 -4.37
CA ASN A 72 -9.94 19.08 -4.90
C ASN A 72 -10.18 18.00 -5.97
N TYR A 73 -9.11 17.41 -6.50
CA TYR A 73 -9.16 16.36 -7.53
C TYR A 73 -9.06 14.94 -6.94
N ALA A 74 -8.81 14.82 -5.63
CA ALA A 74 -8.62 13.56 -4.94
C ALA A 74 -9.95 12.79 -4.72
N ASN A 75 -10.47 12.14 -5.77
CA ASN A 75 -11.67 11.29 -5.67
C ASN A 75 -11.31 9.84 -5.33
N ARG A 76 -11.58 9.41 -4.07
CA ARG A 76 -11.24 8.07 -3.57
C ARG A 76 -9.75 7.71 -3.78
N GLN A 77 -8.88 8.70 -3.78
CA GLN A 77 -7.42 8.55 -3.85
C GLN A 77 -6.77 9.66 -3.00
N THR A 78 -5.46 9.60 -2.80
CA THR A 78 -4.74 10.67 -2.12
C THR A 78 -4.40 11.77 -3.11
N ALA A 79 -4.23 13.01 -2.65
CA ALA A 79 -3.80 14.12 -3.52
C ALA A 79 -2.44 13.87 -4.22
N PHE A 80 -1.61 12.97 -3.69
CA PHE A 80 -0.32 12.60 -4.30
C PHE A 80 -0.47 11.71 -5.54
N ASN A 81 -1.55 10.93 -5.60
CA ASN A 81 -1.87 10.06 -6.74
C ASN A 81 -3.22 10.44 -7.37
N ALA A 82 -3.61 11.71 -7.20
CA ALA A 82 -4.86 12.27 -7.71
C ALA A 82 -4.77 12.62 -9.19
#